data_AF-A0ABD1VPA7-F1
#
_entry.id   AF-A0ABD1VPA7-F1
#
_cell.length_a   1.000
_cell.length_b   1.000
_cell.length_c   1.000
_cell.angle_alpha   90.00
_cell.angle_beta   90.00
_cell.angle_gamma   90.00
#
_symmetry.space_group_name_H-M   'P 1'
#
loop_
_entity.id
_entity.type
_entity.pdbx_description
1 polymer ?
#
loop_
_entity_poly.entity_id
_entity_poly.type
_entity_poly.pdbx_seq_one_letter_code
_entity_poly.pdbx_strand_id
1 'polypeptide(L)'
;MASIISKLPPPPPPVVVDGRKRPCGTVKKLALPAIGERQGRLAVIAKATGESSESSTSLSVVKNVQNLWDKSEDRLALIGLGFAAVVALWASTNLITAIDKVPVVPSAFEFIGILFSTWFTYRYLLFKPDREELFQVINKSISDILGQ
;
A
#
# COMPACT_ATOMS: atom_id res chain seq x y z
N MET A 1 24.60 -32.48 -64.05
CA MET A 1 24.35 -32.90 -62.64
C MET A 1 25.13 -31.98 -61.71
N ALA A 2 24.68 -31.87 -60.46
CA ALA A 2 25.32 -31.17 -59.33
C ALA A 2 25.37 -29.62 -59.36
N SER A 3 25.10 -29.03 -58.18
CA SER A 3 24.86 -27.62 -57.92
C SER A 3 26.08 -26.92 -57.31
N ILE A 4 26.31 -25.63 -57.61
CA ILE A 4 27.28 -24.78 -56.88
C ILE A 4 26.72 -23.35 -56.66
N ILE A 5 26.56 -23.01 -55.37
CA ILE A 5 26.68 -21.69 -54.70
C ILE A 5 26.11 -20.42 -55.37
N SER A 6 25.22 -19.73 -54.64
CA SER A 6 25.11 -18.27 -54.63
C SER A 6 24.95 -17.73 -53.20
N LYS A 7 25.75 -16.73 -52.81
CA LYS A 7 25.64 -15.97 -51.55
C LYS A 7 24.91 -14.65 -51.81
N LEU A 8 23.98 -14.21 -50.94
CA LEU A 8 23.70 -12.80 -50.51
C LEU A 8 22.44 -12.73 -49.58
N PRO A 9 22.11 -11.60 -48.91
CA PRO A 9 22.65 -11.13 -47.62
C PRO A 9 21.58 -11.04 -46.49
N PRO A 10 21.95 -10.74 -45.23
CA PRO A 10 21.01 -10.68 -44.10
C PRO A 10 20.34 -9.29 -43.88
N PRO A 11 19.08 -9.24 -43.39
CA PRO A 11 18.47 -8.03 -42.81
C PRO A 11 18.61 -7.96 -41.26
N PRO A 12 18.62 -6.74 -40.66
CA PRO A 12 18.94 -6.51 -39.23
C PRO A 12 17.75 -6.61 -38.25
N PRO A 13 18.01 -6.72 -36.92
CA PRO A 13 16.98 -6.88 -35.88
C PRO A 13 16.41 -5.54 -35.34
N PRO A 14 15.14 -5.50 -34.89
CA PRO A 14 14.59 -4.38 -34.12
C PRO A 14 14.90 -4.48 -32.62
N VAL A 15 15.36 -3.38 -32.03
CA VAL A 15 15.59 -3.17 -30.59
C VAL A 15 14.55 -2.20 -30.05
N VAL A 16 13.88 -2.53 -28.94
CA VAL A 16 13.01 -1.64 -28.15
C VAL A 16 13.13 -2.06 -26.66
N VAL A 17 13.94 -1.38 -25.83
CA VAL A 17 13.53 -0.30 -24.89
C VAL A 17 12.39 -0.78 -23.96
N ASP A 18 12.66 -1.27 -22.74
CA ASP A 18 12.94 -0.56 -21.46
C ASP A 18 11.76 0.34 -20.99
N GLY A 19 11.39 0.47 -19.71
CA GLY A 19 12.02 0.04 -18.45
C GLY A 19 11.03 -0.10 -17.28
N ARG A 20 11.48 0.06 -16.03
CA ARG A 20 10.89 -0.62 -14.85
C ARG A 20 10.58 0.33 -13.67
N LYS A 21 9.45 0.10 -12.97
CA LYS A 21 9.01 0.64 -11.64
C LYS A 21 8.50 2.10 -11.69
N ARG A 22 7.33 2.49 -11.15
CA ARG A 22 6.62 2.22 -9.86
C ARG A 22 7.34 2.78 -8.63
N PRO A 23 6.65 3.63 -7.85
CA PRO A 23 6.99 3.85 -6.44
C PRO A 23 5.78 4.34 -5.57
N CYS A 24 5.95 5.08 -4.44
CA CYS A 24 4.87 5.74 -3.63
C CYS A 24 5.36 6.74 -2.52
N GLY A 25 4.82 7.98 -2.40
CA GLY A 25 5.15 9.00 -1.36
C GLY A 25 5.00 10.49 -1.81
N THR A 26 5.24 11.58 -1.04
CA THR A 26 5.25 11.82 0.43
C THR A 26 5.21 13.35 0.78
N VAL A 27 4.17 13.79 1.52
CA VAL A 27 4.10 14.91 2.52
C VAL A 27 4.62 16.35 2.20
N LYS A 28 3.75 17.37 2.36
CA LYS A 28 3.93 18.72 3.02
C LYS A 28 2.85 19.73 2.57
N LYS A 29 2.47 20.83 3.26
CA LYS A 29 2.46 21.26 4.69
C LYS A 29 1.90 22.72 4.78
N LEU A 30 0.91 23.00 5.65
CA LEU A 30 0.44 24.35 6.12
C LEU A 30 -0.17 25.32 5.06
N ALA A 31 -1.04 26.30 5.38
CA ALA A 31 -1.64 26.76 6.65
C ALA A 31 -2.95 27.59 6.49
N LEU A 32 -3.82 27.51 7.52
CA LEU A 32 -4.75 28.56 8.06
C LEU A 32 -5.88 29.13 7.18
N PRO A 33 -6.92 29.79 7.76
CA PRO A 33 -7.26 29.99 9.20
C PRO A 33 -8.43 29.04 9.62
N ALA A 34 -9.35 29.25 10.59
CA ALA A 34 -9.62 30.23 11.65
C ALA A 34 -10.46 29.57 12.78
N ILE A 35 -10.50 30.14 14.01
CA ILE A 35 -11.47 29.86 15.12
C ILE A 35 -11.40 28.40 15.69
N GLY A 36 -11.48 28.11 17.00
CA GLY A 36 -11.54 28.90 18.24
C GLY A 36 -11.49 27.94 19.46
N GLU A 37 -11.40 28.48 20.68
CA GLU A 37 -11.51 27.77 21.98
C GLU A 37 -10.44 26.75 22.44
N ARG A 38 -9.53 27.25 23.31
CA ARG A 38 -9.43 26.86 24.73
C ARG A 38 -9.50 25.35 25.09
N GLN A 39 -8.34 24.70 25.27
CA GLN A 39 -8.03 23.94 26.51
C GLN A 39 -6.54 23.54 26.66
N GLY A 40 -6.18 23.18 27.89
CA GLY A 40 -4.82 23.22 28.44
C GLY A 40 -3.72 22.35 27.81
N ARG A 41 -2.48 22.82 28.00
CA ARG A 41 -1.26 22.07 27.69
C ARG A 41 -1.00 21.01 28.76
N LEU A 42 -0.83 19.75 28.35
CA LEU A 42 -0.06 18.77 29.12
C LEU A 42 1.08 18.28 28.22
N ALA A 43 2.33 18.64 28.57
CA ALA A 43 3.50 18.26 27.79
C ALA A 43 4.10 16.97 28.37
N VAL A 44 4.03 15.86 27.63
CA VAL A 44 4.68 14.60 27.99
C VAL A 44 5.95 14.44 27.16
N ILE A 45 7.08 14.33 27.86
CA ILE A 45 8.40 14.12 27.26
C ILE A 45 8.62 12.60 27.13
N ALA A 46 8.80 12.11 25.90
CA ALA A 46 9.14 10.71 25.66
C ALA A 46 10.66 10.53 25.63
N LYS A 47 11.19 9.73 26.56
CA LYS A 47 12.60 9.31 26.61
C LYS A 47 12.80 8.09 25.72
N ALA A 48 13.58 8.23 24.65
CA ALA A 48 13.95 7.11 23.80
C ALA A 48 15.21 6.41 24.33
N THR A 49 15.05 5.16 24.80
CA THR A 49 16.14 4.19 24.86
C THR A 49 15.96 3.27 23.67
N GLY A 50 16.94 3.23 22.78
CA GLY A 50 16.96 2.31 21.64
C GLY A 50 18.27 1.52 21.63
N GLU A 51 18.15 0.22 21.38
CA GLU A 51 19.20 -0.69 20.92
C GLU A 51 18.46 -1.94 20.35
N SER A 52 18.73 -2.37 19.12
CA SER A 52 19.90 -3.17 18.67
C SER A 52 19.85 -4.60 19.22
N SER A 53 20.10 -5.69 18.49
CA SER A 53 20.16 -5.89 17.03
C SER A 53 20.01 -7.39 16.71
N GLU A 54 19.48 -7.68 15.52
CA GLU A 54 19.92 -8.71 14.57
C GLU A 54 20.15 -10.19 15.00
N SER A 55 19.47 -11.08 14.27
CA SER A 55 19.93 -12.45 13.92
C SER A 55 20.23 -13.48 15.01
N SER A 56 19.57 -13.40 16.18
CA SER A 56 19.32 -14.58 17.06
C SER A 56 17.84 -15.00 17.08
N THR A 57 17.07 -14.52 16.10
CA THR A 57 15.62 -14.28 16.16
C THR A 57 14.74 -15.52 16.21
N SER A 58 15.16 -16.70 15.73
CA SER A 58 14.34 -17.92 15.86
C SER A 58 14.36 -18.46 17.30
N LEU A 59 15.55 -18.63 17.87
CA LEU A 59 15.72 -19.17 19.23
C LEU A 59 15.28 -18.15 20.29
N SER A 60 15.55 -16.85 20.10
CA SER A 60 15.15 -15.81 21.05
C SER A 60 13.64 -15.57 21.06
N VAL A 61 12.95 -15.63 19.92
CA VAL A 61 11.49 -15.53 19.86
C VAL A 61 10.84 -16.74 20.53
N VAL A 62 11.32 -17.97 20.28
CA VAL A 62 10.79 -19.17 20.97
C VAL A 62 11.03 -19.08 22.49
N LYS A 63 12.21 -18.66 22.96
CA LYS A 63 12.49 -18.42 24.39
C LYS A 63 11.59 -17.33 24.99
N ASN A 64 11.29 -16.26 24.24
CA ASN A 64 10.42 -15.19 24.70
C ASN A 64 8.95 -15.66 24.79
N VAL A 65 8.47 -16.39 23.78
CA VAL A 65 7.13 -17.02 23.80
C VAL A 65 7.04 -18.03 24.95
N GLN A 66 8.09 -18.79 25.23
CA GLN A 66 8.13 -19.70 26.37
C GLN A 66 8.09 -18.95 27.72
N ASN A 67 8.85 -17.86 27.87
CA ASN A 67 8.81 -17.00 29.06
C ASN A 67 7.41 -16.39 29.30
N LEU A 68 6.77 -15.91 28.23
CA LEU A 68 5.40 -15.37 28.24
C LEU A 68 4.34 -16.47 28.47
N TRP A 69 4.61 -17.71 28.07
CA TRP A 69 3.76 -18.85 28.39
C TRP A 69 3.91 -19.27 29.85
N ASP A 70 5.12 -19.26 30.39
CA ASP A 70 5.41 -19.79 31.73
C ASP A 70 4.88 -18.90 32.86
N LYS A 71 4.83 -17.57 32.67
CA LYS A 71 4.19 -16.62 33.59
C LYS A 71 2.67 -16.87 33.70
N SER A 72 2.22 -17.19 34.91
CA SER A 72 0.81 -17.49 35.23
C SER A 72 -0.15 -16.35 34.87
N GLU A 73 0.30 -15.11 34.99
CA GLU A 73 -0.51 -13.90 34.80
C GLU A 73 -0.76 -13.65 33.30
N ASP A 74 0.27 -13.88 32.48
CA ASP A 74 0.24 -13.67 31.03
C ASP A 74 -0.54 -14.78 30.30
N ARG A 75 -0.72 -15.97 30.91
CA ARG A 75 -1.57 -17.05 30.36
C ARG A 75 -3.00 -16.59 30.11
N LEU A 76 -3.60 -15.82 31.04
CA LEU A 76 -4.97 -15.32 30.88
C LEU A 76 -5.06 -14.27 29.78
N ALA A 77 -4.07 -13.38 29.69
CA ALA A 77 -3.96 -12.42 28.60
C ALA A 77 -3.78 -13.11 27.23
N LEU A 78 -3.00 -14.20 27.17
CA LEU A 78 -2.76 -14.97 25.95
C LEU A 78 -3.98 -15.79 25.52
N ILE A 79 -4.73 -16.37 26.46
CA ILE A 79 -6.03 -17.01 26.20
C ILE A 79 -7.05 -15.97 25.72
N GLY A 80 -7.11 -14.81 26.36
CA GLY A 80 -7.96 -13.69 25.95
C GLY A 80 -7.61 -13.17 24.55
N LEU A 81 -6.32 -13.06 24.23
CA LEU A 81 -5.82 -12.68 22.90
C LEU A 81 -6.13 -13.76 21.85
N GLY A 82 -5.98 -15.04 22.20
CA GLY A 82 -6.37 -16.16 21.34
C GLY A 82 -7.87 -16.18 21.05
N PHE A 83 -8.70 -15.98 22.07
CA PHE A 83 -10.15 -15.86 21.91
C PHE A 83 -10.53 -14.63 21.07
N ALA A 84 -9.92 -13.47 21.34
CA ALA A 84 -10.10 -12.26 20.55
C ALA A 84 -9.68 -12.45 19.09
N ALA A 85 -8.60 -13.19 18.82
CA ALA A 85 -8.18 -13.55 17.47
C ALA A 85 -9.21 -14.46 16.78
N VAL A 86 -9.74 -15.48 17.46
CA VAL A 86 -10.80 -16.35 16.94
C VAL A 86 -12.09 -15.56 16.67
N VAL A 87 -12.51 -14.68 17.59
CA VAL A 87 -13.69 -13.82 17.42
C VAL A 87 -13.49 -12.82 16.29
N ALA A 88 -12.29 -12.23 16.15
CA ALA A 88 -11.97 -11.34 15.03
C ALA A 88 -11.97 -12.09 13.69
N LEU A 89 -11.46 -13.32 13.64
CA LEU A 89 -11.48 -14.17 12.44
C LEU A 89 -12.90 -14.61 12.08
N TRP A 90 -13.73 -14.95 13.07
CA TRP A 90 -15.14 -15.27 12.90
C TRP A 90 -15.96 -14.06 12.45
N ALA A 91 -15.76 -12.90 13.07
CA ALA A 91 -16.44 -11.65 12.71
C ALA A 91 -16.04 -11.16 11.31
N SER A 92 -14.75 -11.23 10.95
CA SER A 92 -14.29 -10.87 9.60
C SER A 92 -14.79 -11.86 8.55
N THR A 93 -14.83 -13.17 8.85
CA THR A 93 -15.42 -14.18 7.94
C THR A 93 -16.93 -13.97 7.77
N ASN A 94 -17.67 -13.67 8.85
CA ASN A 94 -19.08 -13.32 8.77
C ASN A 94 -19.32 -12.01 8.02
N LEU A 95 -18.46 -11.00 8.18
CA LEU A 95 -18.53 -9.76 7.43
C LEU A 95 -18.29 -9.99 5.93
N ILE A 96 -17.27 -10.78 5.57
CA ILE A 96 -17.02 -11.20 4.18
C ILE A 96 -18.21 -12.00 3.62
N THR A 97 -18.80 -12.89 4.42
CA THR A 97 -19.96 -13.69 4.00
C THR A 97 -21.20 -12.82 3.85
N ALA A 98 -21.43 -11.85 4.73
CA ALA A 98 -22.51 -10.88 4.60
C ALA A 98 -22.31 -10.00 3.35
N ILE A 99 -21.08 -9.58 3.05
CA ILE A 99 -20.75 -8.82 1.83
C ILE A 99 -20.99 -9.68 0.56
N ASP A 100 -20.53 -10.93 0.55
CA ASP A 100 -20.75 -11.90 -0.55
C ASP A 100 -22.24 -12.23 -0.76
N LYS A 101 -23.04 -12.18 0.32
CA LYS A 101 -24.50 -12.37 0.27
C LYS A 101 -25.28 -11.07 0.08
N VAL A 102 -24.62 -9.91 0.00
CA VAL A 102 -25.22 -8.60 -0.31
C VAL A 102 -24.87 -8.22 -1.75
N PRO A 103 -25.78 -8.46 -2.73
CA PRO A 103 -25.55 -8.12 -4.14
C PRO A 103 -25.44 -6.60 -4.42
N VAL A 104 -25.63 -5.79 -3.37
CA VAL A 104 -25.48 -4.33 -3.42
C VAL A 104 -24.01 -3.92 -3.44
N VAL A 105 -23.08 -4.67 -2.82
CA VAL A 105 -21.67 -4.25 -2.77
C VAL A 105 -20.98 -4.29 -4.15
N PRO A 106 -21.09 -5.37 -4.95
CA PRO A 106 -20.58 -5.37 -6.33
C PRO A 106 -21.20 -4.25 -7.17
N SER A 107 -22.53 -4.11 -7.12
CA SER A 107 -23.27 -3.07 -7.84
C SER A 107 -22.83 -1.65 -7.42
N ALA A 108 -22.64 -1.39 -6.13
CA ALA A 108 -22.21 -0.09 -5.62
C ALA A 108 -20.77 0.27 -6.03
N PHE A 109 -19.86 -0.71 -6.06
CA PHE A 109 -18.51 -0.50 -6.59
C PHE A 109 -18.51 -0.32 -8.12
N GLU A 110 -19.43 -0.96 -8.86
CA GLU A 110 -19.63 -0.70 -10.28
C GLU A 110 -20.13 0.74 -10.51
N PHE A 111 -21.16 1.18 -9.80
CA PHE A 111 -21.65 2.55 -9.87
C PHE A 111 -20.59 3.58 -9.46
N ILE A 112 -19.82 3.34 -8.39
CA ILE A 112 -18.74 4.25 -7.98
C ILE A 112 -17.61 4.28 -9.02
N GLY A 113 -17.30 3.14 -9.64
CA GLY A 113 -16.30 3.03 -10.71
C GLY A 113 -16.73 3.79 -11.97
N ILE A 114 -17.98 3.65 -12.40
CA ILE A 114 -18.53 4.38 -13.56
C ILE A 114 -18.60 5.88 -13.26
N LEU A 115 -19.11 6.27 -12.08
CA LEU A 115 -19.23 7.67 -11.68
C LEU A 115 -17.85 8.35 -11.59
N PHE A 116 -16.88 7.70 -10.93
CA PHE A 116 -15.53 8.21 -10.80
C PHE A 116 -14.80 8.24 -12.14
N SER A 117 -14.92 7.20 -12.98
CA SER A 117 -14.34 7.17 -14.33
C SER A 117 -14.90 8.29 -15.22
N THR A 118 -16.22 8.50 -15.19
CA THR A 118 -16.89 9.57 -15.93
C THR A 118 -16.45 10.94 -15.44
N TRP A 119 -16.45 11.16 -14.12
CA TRP A 119 -15.99 12.41 -13.51
C TRP A 119 -14.50 12.68 -13.79
N PHE A 120 -13.63 11.69 -13.65
CA PHE A 120 -12.19 11.81 -13.92
C PHE A 120 -11.94 12.13 -15.39
N THR A 121 -12.64 11.46 -16.31
CA THR A 121 -12.52 11.71 -17.75
C THR A 121 -12.99 13.12 -18.10
N TYR A 122 -14.12 13.56 -17.53
CA TYR A 122 -14.62 14.93 -17.71
C TYR A 122 -13.67 15.99 -17.11
N ARG A 123 -13.16 15.76 -15.90
CA ARG A 123 -12.34 16.71 -15.13
C ARG A 123 -10.91 16.83 -15.64
N TYR A 124 -10.28 15.73 -16.06
CA TYR A 124 -8.84 15.67 -16.37
C TYR A 124 -8.50 15.28 -17.82
N LEU A 125 -9.40 14.62 -18.55
CA LEU A 125 -9.13 14.19 -19.94
C LEU A 125 -9.82 15.07 -20.99
N LEU A 126 -10.88 15.82 -20.69
CA LEU A 126 -11.52 16.68 -21.71
C LEU A 126 -10.77 17.99 -21.95
N PHE A 127 -10.33 18.66 -20.90
CA PHE A 127 -9.70 19.98 -20.98
C PHE A 127 -8.17 19.86 -21.07
N LYS A 128 -7.54 20.72 -21.87
CA LYS A 128 -6.07 20.76 -21.99
C LYS A 128 -5.34 21.01 -20.65
N PRO A 129 -5.55 22.14 -19.94
CA PRO A 129 -4.78 22.44 -18.73
C PRO A 129 -4.79 21.31 -17.70
N ASP A 130 -5.93 20.64 -17.54
CA ASP A 130 -6.09 19.56 -16.58
C ASP A 130 -5.36 18.26 -16.97
N ARG A 131 -5.09 18.03 -18.26
CA ARG A 131 -4.17 16.97 -18.73
C ARG A 131 -2.74 17.30 -18.34
N GLU A 132 -2.32 18.55 -18.55
CA GLU A 132 -0.98 19.00 -18.20
C GLU A 132 -0.74 18.93 -16.68
N GLU A 133 -1.71 19.31 -15.86
CA GLU A 133 -1.70 19.11 -14.40
C GLU A 133 -1.61 17.63 -14.02
N LEU A 134 -2.42 16.76 -14.64
CA LEU A 134 -2.40 15.31 -14.39
C LEU A 134 -1.03 14.70 -14.71
N PHE A 135 -0.43 15.04 -15.86
CA PHE A 135 0.91 14.58 -16.22
C PHE A 135 1.97 15.09 -15.25
N GLN A 136 1.87 16.34 -14.77
CA GLN A 136 2.80 16.87 -13.76
C GLN A 136 2.70 16.10 -12.43
N VAL A 137 1.47 15.79 -11.97
CA VAL A 137 1.24 15.02 -10.75
C VAL A 137 1.75 13.58 -10.89
N ILE A 138 1.51 12.93 -12.04
CA ILE A 138 2.01 11.58 -12.32
C ILE A 138 3.54 11.56 -12.35
N ASN A 139 4.17 12.46 -13.11
CA ASN A 139 5.63 12.53 -13.22
C ASN A 139 6.27 12.80 -11.85
N LYS A 140 5.73 13.72 -11.05
CA LYS A 140 6.19 13.94 -9.68
C LYS A 140 6.07 12.67 -8.82
N SER A 141 4.94 11.98 -8.91
CA SER A 141 4.68 10.72 -8.19
C SER A 141 5.54 9.54 -8.68
N ILE A 142 6.26 9.70 -9.80
CA ILE A 142 7.28 8.76 -10.27
C ILE A 142 8.66 9.22 -9.78
N SER A 143 9.00 10.50 -9.93
CA SER A 143 10.28 11.12 -9.53
C SER A 143 10.57 11.02 -8.04
N ASP A 144 9.69 11.52 -7.16
CA ASP A 144 9.85 11.50 -5.70
C ASP A 144 10.21 10.08 -5.21
N ILE A 145 9.64 9.10 -5.94
CA ILE A 145 9.48 7.68 -5.65
C ILE A 145 10.62 6.77 -6.15
N LEU A 146 11.12 7.09 -7.34
CA LEU A 146 12.32 6.49 -7.95
C LEU A 146 13.60 7.15 -7.40
N GLY A 147 13.44 8.28 -6.70
CA GLY A 147 14.51 9.04 -6.07
C GLY A 147 15.29 9.92 -7.05
N GLN A 148 14.61 10.41 -8.11
CA GLN A 148 15.23 11.07 -9.27
C GLN A 148 14.51 12.38 -9.62
#